data_AF-A0A7C4DZL5-F1
#
_entry.id   AF-A0A7C4DZL5-F1
#
_cell.length_a   1.000
_cell.length_b   1.000
_cell.length_c   1.000
_cell.angle_alpha   90.00
_cell.angle_beta   90.00
_cell.angle_gamma   90.00
#
_symmetry.space_group_name_H-M   'P 1'
#
loop_
_entity.id
_entity.type
_entity.pdbx_description
1 polymer ?
#
loop_
_entity_poly.entity_id
_entity_poly.type
_entity_poly.pdbx_seq_one_letter_code
_entity_poly.pdbx_strand_id
1 'polypeptide(L)'
;MPLVGKIDLRVCRDVKIGEEVSIFELFGEEELKKEFTVESDVELDKTKLKVTVDNLGSIECVADAFKKKGSKTSLWNIMKYRDMSVKMKVEQEIKKDDVLSIIVETI
;
A
#
# COMPACT_ATOMS: atom_id res chain seq x y z
N MET A 1 8.47 -11.80 7.47
CA MET A 1 8.10 -10.67 8.35
C MET A 1 6.67 -10.93 8.86
N PRO A 2 6.25 -10.42 10.03
CA PRO A 2 4.86 -10.52 10.44
C PRO A 2 3.93 -9.80 9.45
N LEU A 3 2.87 -10.47 9.00
CA LEU A 3 1.87 -9.90 8.11
C LEU A 3 0.98 -8.93 8.90
N VAL A 4 0.86 -7.69 8.42
CA VAL A 4 -0.11 -6.71 8.92
C VAL A 4 -1.42 -6.87 8.18
N GLY A 5 -1.38 -7.13 6.86
CA GLY A 5 -2.57 -7.46 6.09
C GLY A 5 -2.31 -7.51 4.59
N LYS A 6 -3.32 -7.97 3.87
CA LYS A 6 -3.33 -8.03 2.41
C LYS A 6 -4.61 -7.37 1.89
N ILE A 7 -4.49 -6.61 0.81
CA ILE A 7 -5.62 -6.00 0.12
C ILE A 7 -5.40 -6.01 -1.39
N ASP A 8 -6.46 -6.26 -2.15
CA ASP A 8 -6.44 -6.18 -3.61
C ASP A 8 -7.09 -4.87 -4.05
N LEU A 9 -6.33 -4.03 -4.75
CA LEU A 9 -6.78 -2.71 -5.20
C LEU A 9 -6.83 -2.64 -6.72
N ARG A 10 -7.81 -1.90 -7.22
CA ARG A 10 -7.99 -1.66 -8.65
C ARG A 10 -7.17 -0.45 -9.09
N VAL A 11 -6.41 -0.62 -10.16
CA VAL A 11 -5.62 0.45 -10.77
C VAL A 11 -6.56 1.43 -11.48
N CYS A 12 -6.35 2.74 -11.28
CA CYS A 12 -7.23 3.78 -11.82
C CYS A 12 -6.77 4.36 -13.17
N ARG A 13 -5.55 4.04 -13.62
CA ARG A 13 -4.95 4.53 -14.87
C ARG A 13 -3.97 3.54 -15.48
N ASP A 14 -3.75 3.63 -16.79
CA ASP A 14 -2.66 2.91 -17.45
C ASP A 14 -1.30 3.49 -17.03
N VAL A 15 -0.30 2.62 -16.88
CA VAL A 15 1.07 2.98 -16.52
C VAL A 15 2.05 2.19 -17.37
N LYS A 16 2.96 2.91 -18.03
CA LYS A 16 3.93 2.30 -18.96
C LYS A 16 5.19 1.85 -18.24
N ILE A 17 5.87 0.87 -18.83
CA ILE A 17 7.20 0.45 -18.39
C ILE A 17 8.15 1.66 -18.38
N GLY A 18 8.88 1.82 -17.29
CA GLY A 18 9.83 2.89 -17.05
C GLY A 18 9.22 4.20 -16.54
N GLU A 19 7.89 4.28 -16.45
CA GLU A 19 7.19 5.42 -15.86
C GLU A 19 7.37 5.45 -14.33
N GLU A 20 7.34 6.63 -13.74
CA GLU A 20 7.37 6.81 -12.30
C GLU A 20 5.97 7.11 -11.76
N VAL A 21 5.45 6.20 -10.95
CA VAL A 21 4.11 6.30 -10.36
C VAL A 21 4.19 6.12 -8.85
N SER A 22 3.29 6.78 -8.12
CA SER A 22 3.12 6.56 -6.69
C SER A 22 1.92 5.65 -6.39
N ILE A 23 1.86 5.09 -5.18
CA ILE A 23 0.70 4.30 -4.73
C ILE A 23 -0.58 5.15 -4.81
N PHE A 24 -0.49 6.43 -4.43
CA PHE A 24 -1.61 7.37 -4.51
C PHE A 24 -2.11 7.58 -5.94
N GLU A 25 -1.21 7.79 -6.90
CA GLU A 25 -1.58 7.99 -8.30
C GLU A 25 -2.08 6.72 -8.99
N LEU A 26 -1.59 5.55 -8.56
CA LEU A 26 -1.90 4.28 -9.20
C LEU A 26 -3.30 3.78 -8.87
N PHE A 27 -3.71 3.88 -7.59
CA PHE A 27 -4.99 3.35 -7.12
C PHE A 27 -6.05 4.43 -6.90
N GLY A 28 -5.65 5.67 -6.61
CA GLY A 28 -6.58 6.73 -6.25
C GLY A 28 -7.16 6.60 -4.84
N GLU A 29 -7.82 7.66 -4.37
CA GLU A 29 -8.25 7.80 -2.98
C GLU A 29 -9.31 6.77 -2.55
N GLU A 30 -10.30 6.49 -3.41
CA GLU A 30 -11.39 5.57 -3.08
C GLU A 30 -10.90 4.13 -2.85
N GLU A 31 -9.98 3.66 -3.70
CA GLU A 31 -9.37 2.34 -3.57
C GLU A 31 -8.50 2.27 -2.32
N LEU A 32 -7.70 3.30 -2.04
CA LEU A 32 -6.84 3.34 -0.85
C LEU A 32 -7.61 3.38 0.48
N LYS A 33 -8.89 3.76 0.46
CA LYS A 33 -9.80 3.72 1.61
C LYS A 33 -10.46 2.36 1.82
N LYS A 34 -10.34 1.41 0.88
CA LYS A 34 -10.86 0.05 1.09
C LYS A 34 -10.21 -0.58 2.31
N GLU A 35 -11.05 -1.28 3.08
CA GLU A 35 -10.64 -1.82 4.35
C GLU A 35 -10.10 -3.25 4.23
N PHE A 36 -9.10 -3.57 5.03
CA PHE A 36 -8.62 -4.92 5.30
C PHE A 36 -8.51 -5.16 6.80
N THR A 37 -8.47 -6.43 7.18
CA THR A 37 -8.32 -6.83 8.59
C THR A 37 -6.84 -6.86 8.96
N VAL A 38 -6.52 -6.25 10.09
CA VAL A 38 -5.16 -6.19 10.61
C VAL A 38 -4.80 -7.52 11.29
N GLU A 39 -3.70 -8.16 10.87
CA GLU A 39 -3.27 -9.47 11.38
C GLU A 39 -2.23 -9.41 12.50
N SER A 40 -1.61 -8.25 12.71
CA SER A 40 -0.64 -7.97 13.77
C SER A 40 -0.84 -6.58 14.36
N ASP A 41 -0.50 -6.38 15.63
CA ASP A 41 -0.56 -5.05 16.24
C ASP A 41 0.40 -4.07 15.53
N VAL A 42 -0.03 -2.82 15.39
CA VAL A 42 0.69 -1.72 14.75
C VAL A 42 0.66 -0.53 15.69
N GLU A 43 1.83 0.02 15.99
CA GLU A 43 2.01 1.20 16.83
C GLU A 43 2.33 2.44 15.98
N LEU A 44 1.58 3.51 16.22
CA LEU A 44 1.80 4.83 15.62
C LEU A 44 3.26 5.27 15.84
N ASP A 45 3.90 5.72 14.75
CA ASP A 45 5.27 6.26 14.73
C ASP A 45 6.39 5.31 15.22
N LYS A 46 6.08 4.05 15.50
CA LYS A 46 7.06 3.05 15.98
C LYS A 46 7.18 1.85 15.06
N THR A 47 6.06 1.34 14.56
CA THR A 47 6.07 0.18 13.68
C THR A 47 6.55 0.59 12.29
N LYS A 48 7.64 -0.01 11.83
CA LYS A 48 8.08 0.08 10.44
C LYS A 48 7.28 -0.90 9.59
N LEU A 49 6.83 -0.43 8.45
CA LEU A 49 6.00 -1.18 7.52
C LEU A 49 6.74 -1.33 6.19
N LYS A 50 6.72 -2.53 5.63
CA LYS A 50 7.04 -2.80 4.23
C LYS A 50 5.74 -3.00 3.47
N VAL A 51 5.47 -2.12 2.51
CA VAL A 51 4.29 -2.17 1.65
C VAL A 51 4.74 -2.62 0.27
N THR A 52 4.39 -3.84 -0.09
CA THR A 52 4.75 -4.45 -1.39
C THR A 52 3.54 -4.42 -2.30
N VAL A 53 3.69 -3.82 -3.48
CA VAL A 53 2.70 -3.77 -4.54
C VAL A 53 3.15 -4.72 -5.65
N ASP A 54 2.28 -5.66 -6.01
CA ASP A 54 2.57 -6.63 -7.05
C ASP A 54 2.95 -5.93 -8.38
N ASN A 55 3.97 -6.46 -9.06
CA ASN A 55 4.53 -5.93 -10.31
C ASN A 55 5.06 -4.48 -10.28
N LEU A 56 5.20 -3.87 -9.10
CA LEU A 56 5.74 -2.50 -8.94
C LEU A 56 6.92 -2.43 -7.98
N GLY A 57 6.88 -3.15 -6.87
CA GLY A 57 7.96 -3.20 -5.88
C GLY A 57 7.48 -2.92 -4.46
N SER A 58 8.38 -2.47 -3.59
CA SER A 58 8.06 -2.22 -2.19
C SER A 58 8.55 -0.88 -1.68
N ILE A 59 7.76 -0.25 -0.81
CA ILE A 59 8.14 0.96 -0.06
C ILE A 59 8.22 0.60 1.41
N GLU A 60 9.26 1.12 2.07
CA GLU A 60 9.37 1.09 3.54
C GLU A 60 8.87 2.42 4.11
N CYS A 61 8.03 2.35 5.14
CA CYS A 61 7.48 3.52 5.82
C CYS A 61 7.29 3.27 7.31
N VAL A 62 6.83 4.28 8.04
CA VAL A 62 6.46 4.16 9.45
C VAL A 62 4.96 4.32 9.56
N ALA A 63 4.33 3.48 10.36
CA ALA A 63 2.88 3.50 10.56
C ALA A 63 2.37 4.87 11.03
N ASP A 64 1.29 5.35 10.40
CA ASP A 64 0.60 6.60 10.73
C ASP A 64 -0.62 6.42 11.64
N ALA A 65 -0.84 5.18 12.11
CA ALA A 65 -1.92 4.90 13.04
C ALA A 65 -1.58 3.74 13.98
N PHE A 66 -2.18 3.79 15.15
CA PHE A 66 -2.26 2.66 16.05
C PHE A 66 -3.40 1.73 15.62
N LYS A 67 -3.12 0.44 15.43
CA LYS A 67 -4.11 -0.60 15.10
C LYS A 67 -3.85 -1.87 15.89
N LYS A 68 -4.91 -2.46 16.42
CA LYS A 68 -4.83 -3.78 17.06
C LYS A 68 -5.13 -4.88 16.06
N LYS A 69 -4.55 -6.06 16.27
CA LYS A 69 -4.93 -7.28 15.58
C LYS A 69 -6.45 -7.49 15.63
N GLY A 70 -7.03 -7.84 14.49
CA GLY A 70 -8.47 -8.03 14.29
C GLY A 70 -9.25 -6.74 14.03
N SER A 71 -8.63 -5.56 14.14
CA SER A 71 -9.28 -4.30 13.75
C SER A 71 -9.28 -4.11 12.23
N LYS A 72 -10.18 -3.24 11.74
CA LYS A 72 -10.16 -2.81 10.34
C LYS A 72 -9.28 -1.59 10.13
N THR A 73 -8.59 -1.56 9.00
CA THR A 73 -7.82 -0.41 8.54
C THR A 73 -7.81 -0.34 7.03
N SER A 74 -7.25 0.73 6.49
CA SER A 74 -6.99 0.91 5.06
C SER A 74 -5.56 1.42 4.87
N LEU A 75 -5.06 1.39 3.63
CA LEU A 75 -3.74 1.96 3.33
C LEU A 75 -3.72 3.46 3.61
N TRP A 76 -4.82 4.16 3.30
CA TRP A 76 -5.02 5.58 3.60
C TRP A 76 -4.82 5.92 5.07
N ASN A 77 -5.22 5.03 5.98
CA ASN A 77 -5.17 5.26 7.42
C ASN A 77 -3.91 4.74 8.10
N ILE A 78 -3.18 3.80 7.48
CA ILE A 78 -2.01 3.17 8.11
C ILE A 78 -0.68 3.75 7.60
N MET A 79 -0.68 4.40 6.43
CA MET A 79 0.48 5.04 5.84
C MET A 79 0.36 6.56 5.87
N LYS A 80 1.48 7.27 5.98
CA LYS A 80 1.50 8.73 5.80
C LYS A 80 1.30 9.06 4.33
N TYR A 81 0.59 10.17 4.06
CA TYR A 81 0.39 10.68 2.71
C TYR A 81 1.70 10.87 1.92
N ARG A 82 2.75 11.35 2.60
CA ARG A 82 4.09 11.52 2.00
C ARG A 82 4.67 10.19 1.49
N ASP A 83 4.43 9.09 2.22
CA ASP A 83 4.98 7.78 1.89
C ASP A 83 4.18 7.14 0.74
N MET A 84 2.87 7.38 0.69
CA MET A 84 2.01 7.01 -0.45
C MET A 84 2.34 7.78 -1.73
N SER A 85 2.98 8.95 -1.60
CA SER A 85 3.38 9.81 -2.72
C SER A 85 4.79 9.50 -3.25
N VAL A 86 5.52 8.56 -2.64
CA VAL A 86 6.83 8.12 -3.12
C VAL A 86 6.68 7.51 -4.51
N LYS A 87 7.52 7.97 -5.43
CA LYS A 87 7.58 7.50 -6.81
C LYS A 87 8.36 6.20 -6.90
N MET A 88 7.80 5.21 -7.58
CA MET A 88 8.44 3.95 -7.92
C MET A 88 8.50 3.83 -9.44
N LYS A 89 9.61 3.28 -9.93
CA LYS A 89 9.77 3.00 -11.35
C LYS A 89 9.06 1.70 -11.70
N VAL A 90 8.19 1.78 -12.68
CA VAL A 90 7.36 0.66 -13.13
C VAL A 90 8.19 -0.25 -14.02
N GLU A 91 8.33 -1.52 -13.63
CA GLU A 91 9.12 -2.50 -14.40
C GLU A 91 8.28 -3.29 -15.43
N GLN A 92 6.96 -3.32 -15.25
CA GLN A 92 6.01 -4.03 -16.11
C GLN A 92 4.83 -3.12 -16.44
N GLU A 93 4.24 -3.27 -17.63
CA GLU A 93 3.05 -2.50 -18.00
C GLU A 93 1.88 -2.85 -17.07
N ILE A 94 1.21 -1.82 -16.54
CA ILE A 94 0.03 -1.97 -15.68
C ILE A 94 -1.12 -1.26 -16.37
N LYS A 95 -2.25 -1.95 -16.55
CA LYS A 95 -3.42 -1.37 -17.21
C LYS A 95 -4.41 -0.85 -16.19
N LYS A 96 -5.19 0.14 -16.63
CA LYS A 96 -6.37 0.57 -15.90
C LYS A 96 -7.29 -0.64 -15.67
N ASP A 97 -7.91 -0.65 -14.49
CA ASP A 97 -8.80 -1.71 -13.99
C ASP A 97 -8.12 -3.04 -13.66
N ASP A 98 -6.80 -3.17 -13.87
CA ASP A 98 -6.03 -4.28 -13.32
C ASP A 98 -6.14 -4.29 -11.79
N VAL A 99 -6.16 -5.48 -11.21
CA VAL A 99 -6.21 -5.67 -9.76
C VAL A 99 -4.85 -6.12 -9.28
N LEU A 100 -4.21 -5.30 -8.46
CA LEU A 100 -2.91 -5.60 -7.87
C LEU A 100 -3.07 -5.93 -6.39
N SER A 101 -2.42 -7.02 -5.97
CA SER A 101 -2.31 -7.36 -4.56
C SER A 101 -1.28 -6.47 -3.88
N ILE A 102 -1.66 -5.91 -2.73
CA ILE A 102 -0.80 -5.18 -1.84
C ILE A 102 -0.64 -5.97 -0.55
N ILE A 103 0.61 -6.20 -0.16
CA ILE A 103 0.98 -6.91 1.06
C ILE A 103 1.66 -5.91 1.99
N VAL A 104 1.16 -5.79 3.21
CA VAL A 104 1.73 -4.95 4.26
C VAL A 104 2.33 -5.85 5.33
N GLU A 105 3.61 -5.70 5.60
CA GLU A 105 4.35 -6.48 6.61
C GLU A 105 5.08 -5.55 7.59
N THR A 106 5.33 -5.98 8.83
CA THR A 106 6.20 -5.24 9.76
C THR A 106 7.67 -5.62 9.55
N ILE A 107 8.57 -4.64 9.59
CA ILE A 107 10.02 -4.85 9.53
C ILE A 107 10.60 -5.02 10.93
#